data_AF-A0A1C5AYJ6-F1
#
_entry.id   AF-A0A1C5AYJ6-F1
#
_cell.length_a   1.000
_cell.length_b   1.000
_cell.length_c   1.000
_cell.angle_alpha   90.00
_cell.angle_beta   90.00
_cell.angle_gamma   90.00
#
_symmetry.space_group_name_H-M   'P 1'
#
loop_
_entity.id
_entity.type
_entity.pdbx_description
1 polymer ?
#
loop_
_entity_poly.entity_id
_entity_poly.type
_entity_poly.pdbx_seq_one_letter_code
_entity_poly.pdbx_strand_id
1 'polypeptide(L)'
;MADYIGLRVARWRDVAGMTQQQLADRISVTASYISMIESGRRPVTKRSRLIALASALGVSVTDLTGQPHAPRSEDDLAIYTTVPALRGALDDDPEEPGRLLDPADLRASVDQAMAARMACDYKALARLLPDLVAATRQLADSGHPEGPRLFVRAAVTTVLAIKPFGYIDLAARYAERAEQVAALAGPAEAAAAAFAAAQSALSSGTHGGRRRSLVVATRAAERLGDTGDDAALTWYGMLHLHSAMSAASLGTGDPDGHLAEAENAARRAGSDPWRMEFTPANCGIWRVGVAVENGTPERAPERARRVDRSQIRSANRRCRLHLDAGRGWYAAGDQDRAILAFLEADNASPAELRSRPSVREIVGQMVRDARRRGTAELRDLATRVGVDPLDPEPHGI
;
A
#
# COMPACT_ATOMS: atom_id res chain seq x y z
N MET A 1 -10.21 3.72 24.64
CA MET A 1 -9.13 4.73 24.67
C MET A 1 -8.92 5.20 23.25
N ALA A 2 -9.13 6.49 22.98
CA ALA A 2 -8.93 7.04 21.64
C ALA A 2 -7.49 6.77 21.17
N ASP A 3 -7.35 6.30 19.93
CA ASP A 3 -6.08 5.88 19.36
C ASP A 3 -6.02 6.37 17.91
N TYR A 4 -5.41 7.55 17.73
CA TYR A 4 -5.20 8.23 16.45
C TYR A 4 -3.75 8.73 16.37
N ILE A 5 -3.29 9.06 15.15
CA ILE A 5 -1.90 9.42 14.87
C ILE A 5 -1.44 10.60 15.74
N GLY A 6 -2.28 11.64 15.88
CA GLY A 6 -1.98 12.81 16.70
C GLY A 6 -1.66 12.51 18.16
N LEU A 7 -2.39 11.59 18.80
CA LEU A 7 -2.11 11.17 20.16
C LEU A 7 -0.77 10.43 20.27
N ARG A 8 -0.41 9.62 19.26
CA ARG A 8 0.90 8.96 19.22
C ARG A 8 2.03 9.95 18.98
N VAL A 9 1.80 10.98 18.14
CA VAL A 9 2.73 12.10 17.96
C VAL A 9 2.98 12.80 19.30
N ALA A 10 1.93 13.11 20.08
CA ALA A 10 2.09 13.73 21.40
C ALA A 10 2.92 12.85 22.35
N ARG A 11 2.60 11.56 22.44
CA ARG A 11 3.34 10.60 23.30
C ARG A 11 4.82 10.52 22.92
N TRP A 12 5.13 10.36 21.63
CA TRP A 12 6.52 10.29 21.17
C TRP A 12 7.25 11.62 21.31
N ARG A 13 6.56 12.75 21.15
CA ARG A 13 7.11 14.09 21.41
C ARG A 13 7.51 14.23 22.88
N ASP A 14 6.65 13.80 23.80
CA ASP A 14 6.92 13.83 25.24
C ASP A 14 8.09 12.91 25.62
N VAL A 15 8.11 11.67 25.11
CA VAL A 15 9.21 10.72 25.31
C VAL A 15 10.55 11.28 24.80
N ALA A 16 10.52 11.99 23.66
CA ALA A 16 11.71 12.61 23.08
C ALA A 16 12.09 13.95 23.75
N GLY A 17 11.37 14.38 24.79
CA GLY A 17 11.64 15.61 25.54
C GLY A 17 11.47 16.90 24.73
N MET A 18 10.63 16.88 23.70
CA MET A 18 10.43 18.03 22.80
C MET A 18 9.20 18.85 23.19
N THR A 19 9.29 20.17 23.12
CA THR A 19 8.10 21.04 23.13
C THR A 19 7.39 21.00 21.77
N GLN A 20 6.11 21.39 21.74
CA GLN A 20 5.37 21.53 20.48
C GLN A 20 6.06 22.51 19.52
N GLN A 21 6.70 23.58 20.04
CA GLN A 21 7.45 24.53 19.24
C GLN A 21 8.68 23.88 18.61
N GLN A 22 9.48 23.12 19.37
CA GLN A 22 10.66 22.43 18.85
C GLN A 22 10.30 21.42 17.75
N LEU A 23 9.21 20.66 17.92
CA LEU A 23 8.73 19.76 16.87
C LEU A 23 8.25 20.54 15.63
N ALA A 24 7.55 21.65 15.84
CA ALA A 24 7.05 22.50 14.76
C ALA A 24 8.20 23.08 13.92
N ASP A 25 9.26 23.57 14.58
CA ASP A 25 10.45 24.12 13.92
C ASP A 25 11.14 23.07 13.04
N ARG A 26 11.28 21.83 13.54
CA ARG A 26 11.91 20.72 12.80
C ARG A 26 11.19 20.33 11.51
N ILE A 27 9.88 20.57 11.42
CA ILE A 27 9.07 20.23 10.24
C ILE A 27 8.49 21.46 9.52
N SER A 28 9.01 22.64 9.86
CA SER A 28 8.65 23.94 9.26
C SER A 28 7.15 24.23 9.30
N VAL A 29 6.54 24.13 10.49
CA VAL A 29 5.14 24.53 10.77
C VAL A 29 5.06 25.36 12.04
N THR A 30 3.85 25.80 12.40
CA THR A 30 3.63 26.52 13.66
C THR A 30 3.36 25.57 14.82
N ALA A 31 3.66 25.98 16.06
CA ALA A 31 3.30 25.19 17.25
C ALA A 31 1.78 24.94 17.32
N SER A 32 0.96 25.91 16.91
CA SER A 32 -0.50 25.75 16.80
C SER A 32 -0.89 24.61 15.84
N TYR A 33 -0.15 24.44 14.75
CA TYR A 33 -0.36 23.31 13.83
C TYR A 33 -0.11 21.96 14.50
N ILE A 34 0.97 21.83 15.28
CA ILE A 34 1.26 20.63 16.06
C ILE A 34 0.18 20.41 17.12
N SER A 35 -0.19 21.46 17.86
CA SER A 35 -1.27 21.41 18.85
C SER A 35 -2.59 20.92 18.26
N MET A 36 -2.97 21.37 17.07
CA MET A 36 -4.16 20.89 16.38
C MET A 36 -4.07 19.41 15.97
N ILE A 37 -2.88 18.92 15.61
CA ILE A 37 -2.66 17.49 15.33
C ILE A 37 -2.82 16.69 16.62
N GLU A 38 -2.10 17.07 17.68
CA GLU A 38 -2.05 16.35 18.95
C GLU A 38 -3.41 16.31 19.66
N SER A 39 -4.22 17.36 19.49
CA SER A 39 -5.58 17.45 20.05
C SER A 39 -6.69 16.91 19.12
N GLY A 40 -6.33 16.25 18.03
CA GLY A 40 -7.32 15.63 17.14
C GLY A 40 -8.21 16.64 16.41
N ARG A 41 -7.78 17.90 16.27
CA ARG A 41 -8.46 18.95 15.48
C ARG A 41 -7.98 18.99 14.04
N ARG A 42 -6.90 18.27 13.72
CA ARG A 42 -6.35 18.18 12.37
C ARG A 42 -5.77 16.78 12.12
N PRO A 43 -6.30 16.01 11.15
CA PRO A 43 -5.80 14.68 10.86
C PRO A 43 -4.51 14.73 10.02
N VAL A 44 -3.66 13.74 10.20
CA VAL A 44 -2.44 13.57 9.39
C VAL A 44 -2.75 12.69 8.17
N THR A 45 -3.19 13.32 7.08
CA THR A 45 -3.65 12.59 5.88
C THR A 45 -2.63 12.50 4.75
N LYS A 46 -1.62 13.39 4.75
CA LYS A 46 -0.56 13.45 3.75
C LYS A 46 0.64 12.62 4.19
N ARG A 47 1.15 11.75 3.30
CA ARG A 47 2.33 10.92 3.56
C ARG A 47 3.55 11.75 3.90
N SER A 48 3.83 12.83 3.15
CA SER A 48 4.98 13.71 3.40
C SER A 48 4.98 14.30 4.81
N ARG A 49 3.80 14.65 5.35
CA ARG A 49 3.65 15.16 6.72
C ARG A 49 3.90 14.07 7.76
N LEU A 50 3.34 12.87 7.56
CA LEU A 50 3.57 11.73 8.45
C LEU A 50 5.06 11.37 8.54
N ILE A 51 5.75 11.35 7.39
CA ILE A 51 7.19 11.10 7.31
C ILE A 51 7.99 12.19 8.02
N ALA A 52 7.62 13.46 7.84
CA ALA A 52 8.30 14.56 8.52
C ALA A 52 8.17 14.46 10.05
N LEU A 53 6.98 14.10 10.55
CA LEU A 53 6.74 13.87 11.98
C LEU A 53 7.58 12.69 12.49
N ALA A 54 7.53 11.54 11.82
CA ALA A 54 8.30 10.35 12.20
C ALA A 54 9.80 10.63 12.25
N SER A 55 10.33 11.30 11.21
CA SER A 55 11.74 11.68 11.14
C SER A 55 12.16 12.69 12.21
N ALA A 56 11.31 13.68 12.53
CA ALA A 56 11.64 14.67 13.55
C ALA A 56 11.65 14.08 14.96
N LEU A 57 10.82 13.06 15.20
CA LEU A 57 10.69 12.32 16.45
C LEU A 57 11.68 11.15 16.58
N GLY A 58 12.34 10.74 15.49
CA GLY A 58 13.28 9.61 15.49
C GLY A 58 12.60 8.24 15.56
N VAL A 59 11.36 8.12 15.07
CA VAL A 59 10.56 6.89 15.09
C VAL A 59 10.15 6.46 13.69
N SER A 60 9.63 5.25 13.55
CA SER A 60 9.10 4.77 12.27
C SER A 60 7.72 5.35 11.98
N VAL A 61 7.31 5.36 10.70
CA VAL A 61 5.92 5.71 10.35
C VAL A 61 4.92 4.71 10.94
N THR A 62 5.33 3.45 11.12
CA THR A 62 4.52 2.39 11.74
C THR A 62 4.28 2.64 13.23
N ASP A 63 5.21 3.29 13.93
CA ASP A 63 5.01 3.71 15.33
C ASP A 63 3.91 4.79 15.42
N LEU A 64 3.89 5.73 14.47
CA LEU A 64 2.87 6.77 14.41
C LEU A 64 1.52 6.23 13.91
N THR A 65 1.51 5.29 12.97
CA THR A 65 0.27 4.67 12.47
C THR A 65 -0.22 3.52 13.33
N GLY A 66 0.59 3.01 14.26
CA GLY A 66 0.26 1.90 15.16
C GLY A 66 0.06 0.59 14.40
N GLN A 67 0.88 0.41 13.37
CA GLN A 67 0.87 -0.77 12.50
C GLN A 67 2.04 -1.71 12.87
N PRO A 68 1.88 -3.03 12.72
CA PRO A 68 0.65 -3.74 12.31
C PRO A 68 -0.45 -3.65 13.37
N HIS A 69 -1.71 -3.63 12.93
CA HIS A 69 -2.86 -3.53 13.83
C HIS A 69 -3.21 -4.90 14.42
N ALA A 70 -3.74 -4.91 15.65
CA ALA A 70 -4.39 -6.11 16.18
C ALA A 70 -5.57 -6.53 15.28
N PRO A 71 -5.76 -7.83 15.01
CA PRO A 71 -6.88 -8.30 14.20
C PRO A 71 -8.23 -7.90 14.78
N ARG A 72 -9.15 -7.42 13.90
CA ARG A 72 -10.53 -7.06 14.28
C ARG A 72 -11.59 -7.82 13.48
N SER A 73 -11.13 -8.69 12.58
CA SER A 73 -11.96 -9.53 11.71
C SER A 73 -11.20 -10.80 11.36
N GLU A 74 -11.89 -11.79 10.81
CA GLU A 74 -11.26 -13.03 10.33
C GLU A 74 -10.24 -12.79 9.22
N ASP A 75 -10.47 -11.80 8.33
CA ASP A 75 -9.52 -11.45 7.27
C ASP A 75 -8.25 -10.83 7.83
N ASP A 76 -8.38 -9.95 8.84
CA ASP A 76 -7.22 -9.37 9.51
C ASP A 76 -6.42 -10.47 10.25
N LEU A 77 -7.14 -11.41 10.88
CA LEU A 77 -6.54 -12.54 11.59
C LEU A 77 -5.82 -13.49 10.66
N ALA A 78 -6.37 -13.75 9.46
CA ALA A 78 -5.74 -14.59 8.45
C ALA A 78 -4.35 -14.07 8.08
N ILE A 79 -4.20 -12.78 7.76
CA ILE A 79 -2.88 -12.22 7.45
C ILE A 79 -1.98 -12.19 8.68
N TYR A 80 -2.53 -11.80 9.85
CA TYR A 80 -1.76 -11.70 11.09
C TYR A 80 -1.12 -13.04 11.49
N THR A 81 -1.89 -14.13 11.39
CA THR A 81 -1.44 -15.49 11.76
C THR A 81 -0.56 -16.14 10.70
N THR A 82 -0.66 -15.72 9.43
CA THR A 82 0.23 -16.20 8.36
C THR A 82 1.64 -15.61 8.42
N VAL A 83 1.82 -14.42 9.00
CA VAL A 83 3.13 -13.73 8.99
C VAL A 83 4.26 -14.54 9.65
N PRO A 84 4.09 -15.20 10.81
CA PRO A 84 5.10 -16.11 11.35
C PRO A 84 5.52 -17.21 10.37
N ALA A 85 4.56 -17.87 9.71
CA ALA A 85 4.84 -18.92 8.74
C ALA A 85 5.56 -18.39 7.49
N LEU A 86 5.27 -17.15 7.07
CA LEU A 86 6.02 -16.50 5.98
C LEU A 86 7.47 -16.20 6.36
N ARG A 87 7.75 -15.84 7.62
CA ARG A 87 9.14 -15.70 8.07
C ARG A 87 9.88 -17.03 7.95
N GLY A 88 9.28 -18.11 8.45
CA GLY A 88 9.86 -19.45 8.36
C GLY A 88 10.05 -19.91 6.92
N ALA A 89 9.05 -19.70 6.04
CA ALA A 89 9.16 -20.06 4.63
C ALA A 89 10.33 -19.38 3.89
N LEU A 90 10.78 -18.22 4.37
CA LEU A 90 11.91 -17.47 3.81
C LEU A 90 13.27 -17.89 4.38
N ASP A 91 13.31 -18.28 5.66
CA ASP A 91 14.55 -18.39 6.45
C ASP A 91 14.85 -19.81 6.94
N ASP A 92 13.84 -20.63 7.18
CA ASP A 92 14.00 -21.96 7.78
C ASP A 92 14.41 -22.95 6.68
N ASP A 93 15.58 -23.58 6.81
CA ASP A 93 15.93 -24.70 5.96
C ASP A 93 15.18 -25.95 6.42
N PRO A 94 14.63 -26.75 5.48
CA PRO A 94 13.89 -27.94 5.86
C PRO A 94 14.84 -28.96 6.49
N GLU A 95 14.42 -29.62 7.57
CA GLU A 95 15.22 -30.64 8.25
C GLU A 95 15.58 -31.81 7.32
N GLU A 96 14.70 -32.14 6.37
CA GLU A 96 14.96 -33.06 5.27
C GLU A 96 14.54 -32.44 3.93
N PRO A 97 15.26 -32.70 2.83
CA PRO A 97 14.83 -32.25 1.51
C PRO A 97 13.45 -32.83 1.16
N GLY A 98 12.42 -31.99 1.24
CA GLY A 98 11.06 -32.37 0.85
C GLY A 98 10.98 -32.75 -0.63
N ARG A 99 9.93 -33.47 -1.02
CA ARG A 99 9.69 -33.78 -2.44
C ARG A 99 9.44 -32.49 -3.22
N LEU A 100 10.24 -32.24 -4.27
CA LEU A 100 9.99 -31.15 -5.20
C LEU A 100 8.60 -31.30 -5.83
N LEU A 101 7.81 -30.23 -5.77
CA LEU A 101 6.51 -30.18 -6.43
C LEU A 101 6.68 -29.97 -7.94
N ASP A 102 5.69 -30.39 -8.73
CA ASP A 102 5.68 -30.19 -10.16
C ASP A 102 5.67 -28.68 -10.48
N PRO A 103 6.59 -28.17 -11.32
CA PRO A 103 6.59 -26.77 -11.76
C PRO A 103 5.24 -26.31 -12.35
N ALA A 104 4.47 -27.20 -12.98
CA ALA A 104 3.14 -26.87 -13.50
C ALA A 104 2.14 -26.54 -12.38
N ASP A 105 2.14 -27.32 -11.29
CA ASP A 105 1.30 -27.09 -10.11
C ASP A 105 1.69 -25.80 -9.39
N LEU A 106 3.00 -25.54 -9.28
CA LEU A 106 3.52 -24.30 -8.70
C LEU A 106 3.15 -23.07 -9.54
N ARG A 107 3.19 -23.18 -10.87
CA ARG A 107 2.75 -22.10 -11.78
C ARG A 107 1.27 -21.76 -11.59
N ALA A 108 0.42 -22.79 -11.51
CA ALA A 108 -1.00 -22.60 -11.23
C ALA A 108 -1.22 -21.96 -9.84
N SER A 109 -0.46 -22.38 -8.84
CA SER A 109 -0.55 -21.86 -7.47
C SER A 109 -0.09 -20.40 -7.36
N VAL A 110 0.97 -20.01 -8.08
CA VAL A 110 1.40 -18.60 -8.21
C VAL A 110 0.31 -17.74 -8.84
N ASP A 111 -0.31 -18.23 -9.92
CA ASP A 111 -1.40 -17.49 -10.58
C ASP A 111 -2.63 -17.37 -9.67
N GLN A 112 -2.96 -18.42 -8.92
CA GLN A 112 -4.02 -18.41 -7.92
C GLN A 112 -3.72 -17.41 -6.78
N ALA A 113 -2.50 -17.36 -6.28
CA ALA A 113 -2.11 -16.43 -5.23
C ALA A 113 -2.27 -14.97 -5.69
N MET A 114 -1.80 -14.62 -6.90
CA MET A 114 -2.00 -13.27 -7.42
C MET A 114 -3.49 -12.96 -7.69
N ALA A 115 -4.26 -13.94 -8.19
CA ALA A 115 -5.70 -13.77 -8.35
C ALA A 115 -6.41 -13.50 -7.02
N ALA A 116 -6.09 -14.27 -5.96
CA ALA A 116 -6.59 -14.05 -4.60
C ALA A 116 -6.22 -12.64 -4.09
N ARG A 117 -4.98 -12.19 -4.33
CA ARG A 117 -4.54 -10.83 -4.00
C ARG A 117 -5.37 -9.74 -4.68
N MET A 118 -5.65 -9.90 -5.97
CA MET A 118 -6.46 -8.95 -6.73
C MET A 118 -7.94 -9.01 -6.31
N ALA A 119 -8.43 -10.18 -5.92
CA ALA A 119 -9.76 -10.35 -5.35
C ALA A 119 -9.87 -9.86 -3.90
N CYS A 120 -8.75 -9.51 -3.25
CA CYS A 120 -8.67 -9.23 -1.81
C CYS A 120 -9.09 -10.40 -0.91
N ASP A 121 -8.92 -11.63 -1.39
CA ASP A 121 -9.16 -12.85 -0.61
C ASP A 121 -7.94 -13.17 0.27
N TYR A 122 -7.88 -12.49 1.41
CA TYR A 122 -6.78 -12.62 2.35
C TYR A 122 -6.75 -13.98 3.08
N LYS A 123 -7.90 -14.67 3.17
CA LYS A 123 -7.98 -16.03 3.70
C LYS A 123 -7.37 -17.05 2.75
N ALA A 124 -7.58 -16.90 1.44
CA ALA A 124 -6.90 -17.72 0.45
C ALA A 124 -5.39 -17.44 0.44
N LEU A 125 -4.98 -16.17 0.47
CA LEU A 125 -3.56 -15.80 0.56
C LEU A 125 -2.89 -16.39 1.80
N ALA A 126 -3.56 -16.31 2.95
CA ALA A 126 -3.08 -16.84 4.22
C ALA A 126 -2.77 -18.35 4.16
N ARG A 127 -3.62 -19.11 3.45
CA ARG A 127 -3.45 -20.55 3.24
C ARG A 127 -2.40 -20.89 2.17
N LEU A 128 -2.30 -20.10 1.11
CA LEU A 128 -1.47 -20.43 -0.06
C LEU A 128 -0.01 -19.99 0.10
N LEU A 129 0.24 -18.78 0.62
CA LEU A 129 1.55 -18.14 0.47
C LEU A 129 2.70 -18.83 1.21
N PRO A 130 2.57 -19.31 2.46
CA PRO A 130 3.70 -19.93 3.17
C PRO A 130 4.26 -21.14 2.42
N ASP A 131 3.42 -22.11 2.10
CA ASP A 131 3.82 -23.34 1.41
C ASP A 131 4.31 -23.04 -0.01
N LEU A 132 3.65 -22.10 -0.71
CA LEU A 132 4.05 -21.69 -2.04
C LEU A 132 5.44 -21.04 -2.06
N VAL A 133 5.74 -20.16 -1.10
CA VAL A 133 7.06 -19.55 -0.97
C VAL A 133 8.12 -20.61 -0.69
N ALA A 134 7.86 -21.51 0.27
CA ALA A 134 8.80 -22.56 0.62
C ALA A 134 9.08 -23.49 -0.58
N ALA A 135 8.03 -23.95 -1.27
CA ALA A 135 8.16 -24.85 -2.41
C ALA A 135 8.85 -24.20 -3.62
N THR A 136 8.55 -22.92 -3.90
CA THR A 136 9.21 -22.20 -5.02
C THR A 136 10.66 -21.85 -4.70
N ARG A 137 10.99 -21.55 -3.44
CA ARG A 137 12.39 -21.41 -2.98
C ARG A 137 13.13 -22.74 -3.16
N GLN A 138 12.57 -23.84 -2.66
CA GLN A 138 13.18 -25.16 -2.80
C GLN A 138 13.41 -25.53 -4.28
N LEU A 139 12.46 -25.23 -5.16
CA LEU A 139 12.61 -25.45 -6.59
C LEU A 139 13.75 -24.59 -7.18
N ALA A 140 13.88 -23.33 -6.76
CA ALA A 140 14.99 -22.47 -7.18
C ALA A 140 16.35 -23.02 -6.71
N ASP A 141 16.44 -23.45 -5.45
CA ASP A 141 17.67 -23.98 -4.85
C ASP A 141 18.08 -25.33 -5.46
N SER A 142 17.12 -26.10 -5.99
CA SER A 142 17.40 -27.36 -6.73
C SER A 142 18.10 -27.14 -8.08
N GLY A 143 18.21 -25.90 -8.56
CA GLY A 143 18.74 -25.56 -9.87
C GLY A 143 17.75 -25.78 -11.03
N HIS A 144 16.48 -26.07 -10.73
CA HIS A 144 15.46 -26.20 -11.76
C HIS A 144 15.24 -24.87 -12.51
N PRO A 145 15.24 -24.84 -13.86
CA PRO A 145 15.20 -23.59 -14.64
C PRO A 145 14.02 -22.66 -14.34
N GLU A 146 12.84 -23.22 -14.00
CA GLU A 146 11.66 -22.43 -13.64
C GLU A 146 11.64 -21.92 -12.19
N GLY A 147 12.49 -22.47 -11.32
CA GLY A 147 12.50 -22.16 -9.89
C GLY A 147 12.67 -20.66 -9.61
N PRO A 148 13.71 -19.99 -10.17
CA PRO A 148 13.90 -18.56 -9.99
C PRO A 148 12.68 -17.71 -10.37
N ARG A 149 12.06 -18.02 -11.51
CA ARG A 149 10.86 -17.32 -11.98
C ARG A 149 9.69 -17.48 -11.03
N LEU A 150 9.38 -18.71 -10.63
CA LEU A 150 8.25 -18.98 -9.75
C LEU A 150 8.45 -18.38 -8.36
N PHE A 151 9.68 -18.41 -7.83
CA PHE A 151 10.01 -17.78 -6.56
C PHE A 151 9.84 -16.26 -6.60
N VAL A 152 10.33 -15.59 -7.65
CA VAL A 152 10.14 -14.13 -7.81
C VAL A 152 8.65 -13.78 -7.83
N ARG A 153 7.83 -14.52 -8.56
CA ARG A 153 6.38 -14.28 -8.61
C ARG A 153 5.70 -14.49 -7.25
N ALA A 154 6.06 -15.54 -6.52
CA ALA A 154 5.56 -15.79 -5.18
C ALA A 154 5.98 -14.68 -4.21
N ALA A 155 7.26 -14.32 -4.18
CA ALA A 155 7.81 -13.28 -3.31
C ALA A 155 7.20 -11.90 -3.58
N VAL A 156 7.06 -11.50 -4.86
CA VAL A 156 6.39 -10.23 -5.23
C VAL A 156 4.92 -10.24 -4.79
N THR A 157 4.22 -11.37 -4.95
CA THR A 157 2.82 -11.49 -4.47
C THR A 157 2.76 -11.32 -2.95
N THR A 158 3.68 -11.94 -2.21
CA THR A 158 3.80 -11.79 -0.75
C THR A 158 4.04 -10.35 -0.33
N VAL A 159 4.97 -9.63 -0.99
CA VAL A 159 5.23 -8.20 -0.75
C VAL A 159 3.94 -7.39 -0.87
N LEU A 160 3.22 -7.58 -1.98
CA LEU A 160 1.99 -6.83 -2.26
C LEU A 160 0.82 -7.21 -1.34
N ALA A 161 0.84 -8.41 -0.75
CA ALA A 161 -0.18 -8.91 0.16
C ALA A 161 -0.01 -8.37 1.60
N ILE A 162 1.21 -8.43 2.16
CA ILE A 162 1.41 -8.15 3.60
C ILE A 162 1.76 -6.69 3.90
N LYS A 163 2.39 -5.98 2.95
CA LYS A 163 2.78 -4.57 3.11
C LYS A 163 1.61 -3.65 3.46
N PRO A 164 0.40 -3.78 2.88
CA PRO A 164 -0.76 -2.97 3.26
C PRO A 164 -1.13 -3.04 4.75
N PHE A 165 -0.76 -4.11 5.44
CA PHE A 165 -1.09 -4.37 6.84
C PHE A 165 0.03 -3.94 7.83
N GLY A 166 1.11 -3.35 7.33
CA GLY A 166 2.18 -2.82 8.17
C GLY A 166 3.40 -3.73 8.34
N TYR A 167 3.43 -4.89 7.71
CA TYR A 167 4.61 -5.78 7.71
C TYR A 167 5.67 -5.29 6.71
N ILE A 168 6.12 -4.04 6.88
CA ILE A 168 6.98 -3.33 5.93
C ILE A 168 8.37 -3.97 5.85
N ASP A 169 8.96 -4.33 6.99
CA ASP A 169 10.30 -4.94 7.02
C ASP A 169 10.29 -6.34 6.39
N LEU A 170 9.27 -7.16 6.68
CA LEU A 170 9.16 -8.47 6.05
C LEU A 170 8.92 -8.34 4.54
N ALA A 171 8.10 -7.39 4.11
CA ALA A 171 7.91 -7.08 2.70
C ALA A 171 9.20 -6.58 2.03
N ALA A 172 10.04 -5.80 2.73
CA ALA A 172 11.35 -5.41 2.22
C ALA A 172 12.28 -6.62 2.04
N ARG A 173 12.31 -7.54 3.02
CA ARG A 173 13.09 -8.79 2.93
C ARG A 173 12.68 -9.65 1.74
N TYR A 174 11.37 -9.84 1.52
CA TYR A 174 10.90 -10.57 0.34
C TYR A 174 11.27 -9.88 -0.97
N ALA A 175 11.21 -8.55 -1.03
CA ALA A 175 11.63 -7.81 -2.20
C ALA A 175 13.13 -7.97 -2.47
N GLU A 176 13.98 -7.91 -1.44
CA GLU A 176 15.42 -8.13 -1.54
C GLU A 176 15.74 -9.55 -2.04
N ARG A 177 15.05 -10.57 -1.52
CA ARG A 177 15.21 -11.96 -1.98
C ARG A 177 14.75 -12.14 -3.42
N ALA A 178 13.66 -11.48 -3.82
CA ALA A 178 13.22 -11.47 -5.21
C ALA A 178 14.28 -10.81 -6.11
N GLU A 179 14.86 -9.66 -5.71
CA GLU A 179 15.91 -8.98 -6.49
C GLU A 179 17.17 -9.85 -6.66
N GLN A 180 17.58 -10.59 -5.63
CA GLN A 180 18.73 -11.51 -5.68
C GLN A 180 18.55 -12.62 -6.72
N VAL A 181 17.34 -13.17 -6.83
CA VAL A 181 17.04 -14.31 -7.70
C VAL A 181 16.63 -13.87 -9.11
N ALA A 182 16.11 -12.65 -9.26
CA ALA A 182 15.50 -12.21 -10.52
C ALA A 182 16.45 -12.14 -11.71
N ALA A 183 17.76 -11.96 -11.49
CA ALA A 183 18.76 -12.02 -12.56
C ALA A 183 18.79 -13.37 -13.29
N LEU A 184 18.41 -14.46 -12.60
CA LEU A 184 18.31 -15.81 -13.15
C LEU A 184 16.94 -16.12 -13.77
N ALA A 185 15.94 -15.24 -13.55
CA ALA A 185 14.55 -15.49 -13.88
C ALA A 185 14.11 -14.86 -15.21
N GLY A 186 14.56 -13.64 -15.50
CA GLY A 186 14.25 -12.92 -16.73
C GLY A 186 13.97 -11.42 -16.55
N PRO A 187 13.86 -10.65 -17.65
CA PRO A 187 13.65 -9.20 -17.59
C PRO A 187 12.34 -8.79 -16.91
N ALA A 188 11.25 -9.53 -17.15
CA ALA A 188 9.95 -9.25 -16.54
C ALA A 188 9.98 -9.49 -15.02
N GLU A 189 10.62 -10.57 -14.58
CA GLU A 189 10.81 -10.91 -13.18
C GLU A 189 11.73 -9.90 -12.47
N ALA A 190 12.80 -9.44 -13.13
CA ALA A 190 13.63 -8.36 -12.62
C ALA A 190 12.87 -7.05 -12.46
N ALA A 191 11.99 -6.72 -13.40
CA ALA A 191 11.12 -5.55 -13.32
C ALA A 191 10.06 -5.69 -12.20
N ALA A 192 9.48 -6.88 -12.03
CA ALA A 192 8.55 -7.19 -10.95
C ALA A 192 9.21 -7.07 -9.56
N ALA A 193 10.42 -7.61 -9.41
CA ALA A 193 11.20 -7.51 -8.18
C ALA A 193 11.56 -6.05 -7.86
N ALA A 194 11.99 -5.27 -8.86
CA ALA A 194 12.26 -3.84 -8.69
C ALA A 194 11.01 -3.04 -8.32
N PHE A 195 9.84 -3.38 -8.88
CA PHE A 195 8.57 -2.77 -8.50
C PHE A 195 8.22 -3.07 -7.03
N ALA A 196 8.38 -4.31 -6.59
CA ALA A 196 8.20 -4.70 -5.19
C ALA A 196 9.18 -3.94 -4.26
N ALA A 197 10.46 -3.86 -4.63
CA ALA A 197 11.48 -3.13 -3.88
C ALA A 197 11.19 -1.64 -3.78
N ALA A 198 10.70 -1.01 -4.87
CA ALA A 198 10.30 0.38 -4.87
C ALA A 198 9.06 0.61 -3.97
N GLN A 199 8.07 -0.29 -3.99
CA GLN A 199 6.91 -0.18 -3.08
C GLN A 199 7.28 -0.31 -1.61
N SER A 200 8.18 -1.25 -1.26
CA SER A 200 8.69 -1.39 0.09
C SER A 200 9.49 -0.15 0.51
N ALA A 201 10.35 0.38 -0.37
CA ALA A 201 11.11 1.61 -0.12
C ALA A 201 10.20 2.83 0.14
N LEU A 202 9.13 3.01 -0.64
CA LEU A 202 8.15 4.08 -0.41
C LEU A 202 7.44 3.93 0.94
N SER A 203 7.15 2.68 1.32
CA SER A 203 6.40 2.37 2.55
C SER A 203 7.24 2.51 3.81
N SER A 204 8.57 2.36 3.72
CA SER A 204 9.50 2.65 4.83
C SER A 204 9.27 4.01 5.48
N GLY A 205 8.67 4.96 4.76
CA GLY A 205 8.27 6.23 5.32
C GLY A 205 9.45 7.13 5.70
N THR A 206 10.60 6.93 5.07
CA THR A 206 11.77 7.79 5.25
C THR A 206 11.97 8.71 4.04
N HIS A 207 12.69 9.82 4.21
CA HIS A 207 13.07 10.66 3.06
C HIS A 207 13.95 9.89 2.06
N GLY A 208 14.94 9.13 2.56
CA GLY A 208 15.80 8.26 1.75
C GLY A 208 15.01 7.17 1.02
N GLY A 209 14.06 6.53 1.69
CA GLY A 209 13.19 5.50 1.11
C GLY A 209 12.32 6.03 -0.03
N ARG A 210 11.74 7.22 0.10
CA ARG A 210 11.01 7.89 -0.99
C ARG A 210 11.89 8.14 -2.21
N ARG A 211 13.13 8.64 -2.00
CA ARG A 211 14.11 8.83 -3.08
C ARG A 211 14.50 7.51 -3.74
N ARG A 212 14.82 6.48 -2.94
CA ARG A 212 15.14 5.13 -3.42
C ARG A 212 13.99 4.56 -4.25
N SER A 213 12.75 4.72 -3.80
CA SER A 213 11.56 4.27 -4.52
C SER A 213 11.49 4.82 -5.96
N LEU A 214 11.64 6.14 -6.12
CA LEU A 214 11.63 6.77 -7.43
C LEU A 214 12.79 6.27 -8.31
N VAL A 215 14.01 6.24 -7.76
CA VAL A 215 15.21 5.84 -8.52
C VAL A 215 15.14 4.39 -8.97
N VAL A 216 14.72 3.47 -8.09
CA VAL A 216 14.62 2.04 -8.41
C VAL A 216 13.58 1.81 -9.50
N ALA A 217 12.39 2.41 -9.36
CA ALA A 217 11.31 2.22 -10.32
C ALA A 217 11.66 2.80 -11.70
N THR A 218 12.16 4.04 -11.75
CA THR A 218 12.50 4.70 -13.02
C THR A 218 13.63 3.97 -13.75
N ARG A 219 14.71 3.59 -13.04
CA ARG A 219 15.81 2.82 -13.67
C ARG A 219 15.36 1.45 -14.16
N ALA A 220 14.46 0.79 -13.45
CA ALA A 220 13.93 -0.50 -13.90
C ALA A 220 13.07 -0.34 -15.16
N ALA A 221 12.26 0.72 -15.25
CA ALA A 221 11.47 1.01 -16.46
C ALA A 221 12.37 1.32 -17.65
N GLU A 222 13.40 2.16 -17.46
CA GLU A 222 14.40 2.51 -18.49
C GLU A 222 15.14 1.27 -19.00
N ARG A 223 15.54 0.36 -18.11
CA ARG A 223 16.24 -0.88 -18.50
C ARG A 223 15.33 -1.85 -19.26
N LEU A 224 14.05 -1.92 -18.90
CA LEU A 224 13.11 -2.84 -19.54
C LEU A 224 12.69 -2.33 -20.92
N GLY A 225 12.49 -1.01 -21.06
CA GLY A 225 11.99 -0.39 -22.27
C GLY A 225 10.54 -0.73 -22.58
N ASP A 226 10.02 -0.18 -23.68
CA ASP A 226 8.60 -0.26 -24.06
C ASP A 226 8.35 -1.18 -25.28
N THR A 227 9.34 -1.95 -25.75
CA THR A 227 9.27 -2.72 -27.01
C THR A 227 9.07 -4.23 -26.83
N GLY A 228 8.91 -4.71 -25.59
CA GLY A 228 8.76 -6.13 -25.28
C GLY A 228 7.34 -6.69 -25.44
N ASP A 229 7.16 -7.93 -24.97
CA ASP A 229 5.87 -8.62 -24.93
C ASP A 229 4.91 -8.01 -23.88
N ASP A 230 3.71 -8.59 -23.74
CA ASP A 230 2.71 -8.11 -22.79
C ASP A 230 3.20 -8.13 -21.33
N ALA A 231 4.10 -9.05 -20.96
CA ALA A 231 4.70 -9.09 -19.63
C ALA A 231 5.66 -7.91 -19.43
N ALA A 232 6.48 -7.60 -20.43
CA ALA A 232 7.37 -6.44 -20.41
C ALA A 232 6.58 -5.12 -20.40
N LEU A 233 5.57 -4.98 -21.26
CA LEU A 233 4.70 -3.79 -21.29
C LEU A 233 3.96 -3.58 -19.96
N THR A 234 3.48 -4.67 -19.35
CA THR A 234 2.85 -4.64 -18.02
C THR A 234 3.80 -4.04 -17.00
N TRP A 235 5.03 -4.55 -16.90
CA TRP A 235 5.95 -4.08 -15.87
C TRP A 235 6.54 -2.71 -16.18
N TYR A 236 6.80 -2.39 -17.45
CA TYR A 236 7.23 -1.05 -17.87
C TYR A 236 6.22 0.00 -17.40
N GLY A 237 4.94 -0.23 -17.72
CA GLY A 237 3.88 0.67 -17.30
C GLY A 237 3.65 0.69 -15.80
N MET A 238 3.62 -0.47 -15.12
CA MET A 238 3.47 -0.52 -13.66
C MET A 238 4.62 0.21 -12.93
N LEU A 239 5.85 0.10 -13.41
CA LEU A 239 7.01 0.84 -12.88
C LEU A 239 6.82 2.34 -13.09
N HIS A 240 6.38 2.78 -14.26
CA HIS A 240 6.06 4.19 -14.50
C HIS A 240 4.93 4.71 -13.61
N LEU A 241 3.85 3.95 -13.39
CA LEU A 241 2.79 4.31 -12.45
C LEU A 241 3.34 4.50 -11.02
N HIS A 242 4.27 3.64 -10.60
CA HIS A 242 4.91 3.76 -9.29
C HIS A 242 5.96 4.87 -9.21
N SER A 243 6.68 5.16 -10.30
CA SER A 243 7.54 6.34 -10.41
C SER A 243 6.72 7.62 -10.29
N ALA A 244 5.55 7.72 -10.94
CA ALA A 244 4.65 8.85 -10.79
C ALA A 244 4.19 9.06 -9.35
N MET A 245 3.79 7.99 -8.65
CA MET A 245 3.42 8.02 -7.23
C MET A 245 4.59 8.45 -6.34
N SER A 246 5.80 7.94 -6.62
CA SER A 246 7.01 8.26 -5.85
C SER A 246 7.43 9.72 -6.04
N ALA A 247 7.40 10.21 -7.29
CA ALA A 247 7.65 11.60 -7.66
C ALA A 247 6.67 12.55 -6.95
N ALA A 248 5.36 12.24 -7.01
CA ALA A 248 4.32 12.99 -6.31
C ALA A 248 4.53 12.99 -4.78
N SER A 249 4.89 11.85 -4.20
CA SER A 249 5.17 11.76 -2.76
C SER A 249 6.42 12.54 -2.32
N LEU A 250 7.37 12.79 -3.22
CA LEU A 250 8.54 13.63 -2.98
C LEU A 250 8.27 15.11 -3.24
N GLY A 251 7.30 15.43 -4.09
CA GLY A 251 7.09 16.78 -4.61
C GLY A 251 8.15 17.19 -5.64
N THR A 252 8.71 16.23 -6.37
CA THR A 252 9.80 16.42 -7.33
C THR A 252 9.66 15.48 -8.53
N GLY A 253 10.35 15.76 -9.64
CA GLY A 253 10.34 14.90 -10.84
C GLY A 253 9.17 15.19 -11.76
N ASP A 254 8.81 14.23 -12.61
CA ASP A 254 7.75 14.37 -13.61
C ASP A 254 6.67 13.27 -13.45
N PRO A 255 5.71 13.45 -12.51
CA PRO A 255 4.61 12.50 -12.34
C PRO A 255 3.75 12.36 -13.59
N ASP A 256 3.53 13.44 -14.35
CA ASP A 256 2.60 13.44 -15.48
C ASP A 256 3.21 12.75 -16.71
N GLY A 257 4.50 12.93 -16.99
CA GLY A 257 5.23 12.19 -18.02
C GLY A 257 5.25 10.68 -17.74
N HIS A 258 5.52 10.28 -16.50
CA HIS A 258 5.43 8.87 -16.10
C HIS A 258 4.01 8.29 -16.26
N LEU A 259 2.95 9.05 -15.93
CA LEU A 259 1.58 8.62 -16.19
C LEU A 259 1.30 8.45 -17.69
N ALA A 260 1.84 9.34 -18.54
CA ALA A 260 1.68 9.27 -19.99
C ALA A 260 2.35 8.03 -20.60
N GLU A 261 3.57 7.70 -20.17
CA GLU A 261 4.27 6.47 -20.60
C GLU A 261 3.48 5.21 -20.24
N ALA A 262 2.98 5.13 -19.00
CA ALA A 262 2.16 4.01 -18.57
C ALA A 262 0.87 3.89 -19.39
N GLU A 263 0.20 4.99 -19.72
CA GLU A 263 -0.99 4.94 -20.57
C GLU A 263 -0.71 4.50 -22.00
N ASN A 264 0.44 4.88 -22.54
CA ASN A 264 0.85 4.43 -23.86
C ASN A 264 1.09 2.92 -23.89
N ALA A 265 1.81 2.40 -22.88
CA ALA A 265 2.02 0.97 -22.73
C ALA A 265 0.70 0.20 -22.50
N ALA A 266 -0.22 0.74 -21.68
CA ALA A 266 -1.52 0.11 -21.40
C ALA A 266 -2.43 0.01 -22.63
N ARG A 267 -2.30 0.90 -23.62
CA ARG A 267 -3.01 0.80 -24.90
C ARG A 267 -2.47 -0.30 -25.82
N ARG A 268 -1.22 -0.71 -25.61
CA ARG A 268 -0.50 -1.69 -26.45
C ARG A 268 -0.53 -3.09 -25.87
N ALA A 269 -0.62 -3.23 -24.54
CA ALA A 269 -0.71 -4.53 -23.87
C ALA A 269 -2.01 -5.25 -24.26
N GLY A 270 -1.89 -6.47 -24.79
CA GLY A 270 -3.02 -7.29 -25.27
C GLY A 270 -3.54 -8.30 -24.25
N SER A 271 -2.71 -8.70 -23.29
CA SER A 271 -3.02 -9.69 -22.25
C SER A 271 -2.49 -9.25 -20.87
N ASP A 272 -2.83 -10.02 -19.82
CA ASP A 272 -2.42 -9.73 -18.44
C ASP A 272 -1.74 -10.96 -17.79
N PRO A 273 -0.54 -11.35 -18.26
CA PRO A 273 0.15 -12.56 -17.81
C PRO A 273 0.54 -12.51 -16.33
N TRP A 274 0.58 -11.32 -15.74
CA TRP A 274 0.90 -11.11 -14.33
C TRP A 274 -0.32 -10.85 -13.44
N ARG A 275 -1.54 -10.86 -14.01
CA ARG A 275 -2.79 -10.55 -13.31
C ARG A 275 -2.74 -9.22 -12.57
N MET A 276 -2.02 -8.23 -13.11
CA MET A 276 -1.86 -6.91 -12.49
C MET A 276 -2.98 -5.94 -12.88
N GLU A 277 -3.89 -6.37 -13.76
CA GLU A 277 -4.94 -5.55 -14.35
C GLU A 277 -4.34 -4.26 -14.93
N PHE A 278 -3.24 -4.40 -15.67
CA PHE A 278 -2.58 -3.26 -16.29
C PHE A 278 -3.38 -2.81 -17.52
N THR A 279 -4.32 -1.90 -17.26
CA THR A 279 -5.30 -1.40 -18.22
C THR A 279 -5.37 0.13 -18.16
N PRO A 280 -5.94 0.79 -19.19
CA PRO A 280 -6.20 2.24 -19.14
C PRO A 280 -7.00 2.68 -17.91
N ALA A 281 -7.98 1.88 -17.48
CA ALA A 281 -8.75 2.14 -16.26
C ALA A 281 -7.86 2.13 -15.00
N ASN A 282 -6.92 1.17 -14.90
CA ASN A 282 -5.96 1.15 -13.80
C ASN A 282 -5.00 2.35 -13.83
N CYS A 283 -4.50 2.76 -15.01
CA CYS A 283 -3.74 4.02 -15.14
C CYS A 283 -4.54 5.22 -14.64
N GLY A 284 -5.84 5.27 -14.95
CA GLY A 284 -6.79 6.23 -14.40
C GLY A 284 -6.85 6.22 -12.87
N ILE A 285 -6.94 5.04 -12.24
CA ILE A 285 -6.94 4.87 -10.77
C ILE A 285 -5.63 5.39 -10.17
N TRP A 286 -4.48 5.05 -10.74
CA TRP A 286 -3.19 5.56 -10.27
C TRP A 286 -3.10 7.09 -10.38
N ARG A 287 -3.68 7.69 -11.43
CA ARG A 287 -3.77 9.16 -11.55
C ARG A 287 -4.60 9.79 -10.43
N VAL A 288 -5.63 9.11 -9.92
CA VAL A 288 -6.40 9.55 -8.74
C VAL A 288 -5.48 9.56 -7.52
N GLY A 289 -4.78 8.46 -7.24
CA GLY A 289 -3.86 8.37 -6.10
C GLY A 289 -2.71 9.38 -6.17
N VAL A 290 -2.13 9.59 -7.36
CA VAL A 290 -1.09 10.62 -7.61
C VAL A 290 -1.62 12.02 -7.27
N ALA A 291 -2.87 12.35 -7.61
CA ALA A 291 -3.46 13.66 -7.27
C ALA A 291 -3.53 13.89 -5.75
N VAL A 292 -3.84 12.83 -4.98
CA VAL A 292 -3.91 12.91 -3.52
C VAL A 292 -2.55 13.23 -2.90
N GLU A 293 -1.46 12.73 -3.49
CA GLU A 293 -0.11 12.99 -2.99
C GLU A 293 0.51 14.28 -3.55
N ASN A 294 0.19 14.67 -4.80
CA ASN A 294 0.78 15.81 -5.52
C ASN A 294 0.20 17.18 -5.12
N GLY A 295 -0.16 17.36 -3.85
CA GLY A 295 -0.58 18.65 -3.30
C GLY A 295 -1.96 19.15 -3.73
N THR A 296 -2.65 18.51 -4.68
CA THR A 296 -4.00 18.86 -5.18
C THR A 296 -5.04 17.74 -4.95
N PRO A 297 -5.18 17.23 -3.71
CA PRO A 297 -6.07 16.09 -3.41
C PRO A 297 -7.54 16.35 -3.79
N GLU A 298 -8.00 17.59 -3.75
CA GLU A 298 -9.34 18.02 -4.16
C GLU A 298 -9.66 17.75 -5.65
N ARG A 299 -8.65 17.50 -6.50
CA ARG A 299 -8.83 17.08 -7.90
C ARG A 299 -9.03 15.57 -8.06
N ALA A 300 -8.76 14.78 -7.03
CA ALA A 300 -8.90 13.32 -7.10
C ALA A 300 -10.33 12.87 -7.49
N PRO A 301 -11.42 13.50 -6.99
CA PRO A 301 -12.77 13.11 -7.39
C PRO A 301 -13.10 13.41 -8.85
N GLU A 302 -12.60 14.52 -9.41
CA GLU A 302 -12.72 14.84 -10.84
C GLU A 302 -12.05 13.75 -11.68
N ARG A 303 -10.83 13.35 -11.31
CA ARG A 303 -10.07 12.29 -11.99
C ARG A 303 -10.78 10.95 -11.85
N ALA A 304 -11.33 10.63 -10.67
CA ALA A 304 -12.05 9.38 -10.42
C ALA A 304 -13.31 9.23 -11.29
N ARG A 305 -13.99 10.34 -11.63
CA ARG A 305 -15.14 10.34 -12.56
C ARG A 305 -14.77 10.01 -13.99
N ARG A 306 -13.51 10.21 -14.39
CA ARG A 306 -13.00 9.91 -15.75
C ARG A 306 -12.57 8.46 -15.93
N VAL A 307 -12.47 7.69 -14.84
CA VAL A 307 -12.13 6.27 -14.91
C VAL A 307 -13.34 5.50 -15.43
N ASP A 308 -13.17 4.77 -16.54
CA ASP A 308 -14.17 3.83 -17.03
C ASP A 308 -14.31 2.67 -16.05
N ARG A 309 -15.36 2.72 -15.24
CA ARG A 309 -15.62 1.73 -14.19
C ARG A 309 -15.99 0.35 -14.74
N SER A 310 -16.50 0.28 -15.97
CA SER A 310 -16.86 -0.99 -16.61
C SER A 310 -15.64 -1.87 -16.90
N GLN A 311 -14.46 -1.25 -16.99
CA GLN A 311 -13.19 -1.93 -17.20
C GLN A 311 -12.48 -2.35 -15.90
N ILE A 312 -13.04 -2.02 -14.73
CA ILE A 312 -12.45 -2.39 -13.44
C ILE A 312 -12.96 -3.77 -13.02
N ARG A 313 -12.07 -4.77 -13.10
CA ARG A 313 -12.43 -6.18 -12.91
C ARG A 313 -12.28 -6.61 -11.45
N SER A 314 -11.19 -6.21 -10.80
CA SER A 314 -10.86 -6.70 -9.47
C SER A 314 -11.40 -5.84 -8.32
N ALA A 315 -11.70 -6.51 -7.20
CA ALA A 315 -12.06 -5.87 -5.94
C ALA A 315 -10.96 -4.90 -5.47
N ASN A 316 -9.69 -5.28 -5.65
CA ASN A 316 -8.56 -4.44 -5.30
C ASN A 316 -8.57 -3.09 -6.02
N ARG A 317 -8.75 -3.09 -7.35
CA ARG A 317 -8.77 -1.85 -8.15
C ARG A 317 -9.99 -1.00 -7.83
N ARG A 318 -11.18 -1.60 -7.66
CA ARG A 318 -12.40 -0.89 -7.22
C ARG A 318 -12.18 -0.20 -5.87
N CYS A 319 -11.69 -0.94 -4.88
CA CYS A 319 -11.40 -0.40 -3.55
C CYS A 319 -10.41 0.78 -3.64
N ARG A 320 -9.32 0.65 -4.41
CA ARG A 320 -8.33 1.73 -4.59
C ARG A 320 -8.91 3.01 -5.17
N LEU A 321 -9.76 2.92 -6.21
CA LEU A 321 -10.43 4.08 -6.79
C LEU A 321 -11.21 4.86 -5.73
N HIS A 322 -12.02 4.15 -4.96
CA HIS A 322 -12.92 4.73 -3.97
C HIS A 322 -12.17 5.27 -2.74
N LEU A 323 -11.10 4.60 -2.31
CA LEU A 323 -10.21 5.08 -1.24
C LEU A 323 -9.62 6.46 -1.55
N ASP A 324 -8.98 6.61 -2.71
CA ASP A 324 -8.32 7.87 -3.06
C ASP A 324 -9.33 8.96 -3.47
N ALA A 325 -10.47 8.59 -4.07
CA ALA A 325 -11.58 9.52 -4.28
C ALA A 325 -12.15 10.05 -2.95
N GLY A 326 -12.33 9.18 -1.94
CA GLY A 326 -12.81 9.58 -0.62
C GLY A 326 -11.84 10.53 0.10
N ARG A 327 -10.53 10.26 0.01
CA ARG A 327 -9.50 11.19 0.50
C ARG A 327 -9.59 12.55 -0.20
N GLY A 328 -9.87 12.56 -1.50
CA GLY A 328 -10.05 13.79 -2.27
C GLY A 328 -11.30 14.58 -1.90
N TRP A 329 -12.44 13.90 -1.73
CA TRP A 329 -13.68 14.55 -1.28
C TRP A 329 -13.52 15.18 0.11
N TYR A 330 -12.88 14.46 1.04
CA TYR A 330 -12.57 15.00 2.36
C TYR A 330 -11.69 16.24 2.28
N ALA A 331 -10.65 16.21 1.45
CA ALA A 331 -9.78 17.37 1.25
C ALA A 331 -10.50 18.57 0.61
N ALA A 332 -11.53 18.33 -0.21
CA ALA A 332 -12.40 19.35 -0.78
C ALA A 332 -13.47 19.88 0.20
N GLY A 333 -13.54 19.35 1.43
CA GLY A 333 -14.54 19.72 2.44
C GLY A 333 -15.90 19.02 2.28
N ASP A 334 -16.04 18.10 1.32
CA ASP A 334 -17.27 17.37 1.03
C ASP A 334 -17.27 16.03 1.80
N GLN A 335 -17.61 16.11 3.10
CA GLN A 335 -17.55 14.96 4.01
C GLN A 335 -18.57 13.87 3.63
N ASP A 336 -19.77 14.25 3.19
CA ASP A 336 -20.82 13.30 2.82
C ASP A 336 -20.37 12.40 1.65
N ARG A 337 -19.80 13.00 0.60
CA ARG A 337 -19.24 12.21 -0.51
C ARG A 337 -17.99 11.43 -0.12
N ALA A 338 -17.21 11.91 0.84
CA ALA A 338 -16.08 11.16 1.38
C ALA A 338 -16.56 9.87 2.08
N ILE A 339 -17.60 9.97 2.92
CA ILE A 339 -18.23 8.84 3.61
C ILE A 339 -18.75 7.82 2.59
N LEU A 340 -19.54 8.27 1.61
CA LEU A 340 -20.08 7.39 0.57
C LEU A 340 -18.96 6.71 -0.23
N ALA A 341 -17.90 7.43 -0.58
CA ALA A 341 -16.77 6.83 -1.27
C ALA A 341 -16.05 5.78 -0.40
N PHE A 342 -15.88 6.00 0.91
CA PHE A 342 -15.30 4.98 1.78
C PHE A 342 -16.20 3.77 2.00
N LEU A 343 -17.53 3.94 2.02
CA LEU A 343 -18.47 2.82 2.05
C LEU A 343 -18.42 1.98 0.75
N GLU A 344 -18.27 2.61 -0.42
CA GLU A 344 -18.02 1.90 -1.68
C GLU A 344 -16.69 1.14 -1.66
N ALA A 345 -15.66 1.72 -1.04
CA ALA A 345 -14.38 1.04 -0.84
C ALA A 345 -14.52 -0.17 0.11
N ASP A 346 -15.33 -0.03 1.17
CA ASP A 346 -15.66 -1.13 2.10
C ASP A 346 -16.38 -2.26 1.37
N ASN A 347 -17.43 -1.94 0.61
CA ASN A 347 -18.18 -2.92 -0.19
C ASN A 347 -17.28 -3.69 -1.16
N ALA A 348 -16.25 -3.04 -1.70
CA ALA A 348 -15.27 -3.70 -2.56
C ALA A 348 -14.28 -4.57 -1.77
N SER A 349 -13.76 -4.08 -0.64
CA SER A 349 -12.85 -4.84 0.23
C SER A 349 -12.76 -4.20 1.63
N PRO A 350 -13.42 -4.80 2.63
CA PRO A 350 -13.38 -4.28 4.00
C PRO A 350 -11.97 -4.34 4.61
N ALA A 351 -11.23 -5.42 4.33
CA ALA A 351 -9.86 -5.59 4.80
C ALA A 351 -8.91 -4.53 4.24
N GLU A 352 -8.99 -4.20 2.94
CA GLU A 352 -8.16 -3.14 2.35
C GLU A 352 -8.52 -1.75 2.85
N LEU A 353 -9.80 -1.47 3.17
CA LEU A 353 -10.23 -0.22 3.79
C LEU A 353 -9.63 -0.07 5.19
N ARG A 354 -9.83 -1.08 6.05
CA ARG A 354 -9.31 -1.11 7.43
C ARG A 354 -7.80 -1.03 7.50
N SER A 355 -7.10 -1.53 6.48
CA SER A 355 -5.64 -1.48 6.36
C SER A 355 -5.08 -0.05 6.19
N ARG A 356 -5.90 0.98 5.93
CA ARG A 356 -5.44 2.35 5.65
C ARG A 356 -5.47 3.24 6.90
N PRO A 357 -4.31 3.65 7.43
CA PRO A 357 -4.26 4.61 8.54
C PRO A 357 -4.90 5.94 8.18
N SER A 358 -4.72 6.42 6.94
CA SER A 358 -5.29 7.69 6.49
C SER A 358 -6.82 7.70 6.48
N VAL A 359 -7.47 6.57 6.20
CA VAL A 359 -8.93 6.45 6.28
C VAL A 359 -9.37 6.53 7.73
N ARG A 360 -8.74 5.75 8.62
CA ARG A 360 -9.04 5.78 10.06
C ARG A 360 -8.88 7.18 10.66
N GLU A 361 -7.84 7.91 10.25
CA GLU A 361 -7.63 9.31 10.63
C GLU A 361 -8.74 10.24 10.14
N ILE A 362 -9.12 10.13 8.87
CA ILE A 362 -10.18 10.95 8.28
C ILE A 362 -11.52 10.67 8.95
N VAL A 363 -11.88 9.40 9.11
CA VAL A 363 -13.14 8.99 9.77
C VAL A 363 -13.14 9.42 11.23
N GLY A 364 -12.05 9.20 11.96
CA GLY A 364 -11.90 9.69 13.34
C GLY A 364 -12.08 11.20 13.45
N GLN A 365 -11.53 11.97 12.50
CA GLN A 365 -11.74 13.41 12.48
C GLN A 365 -13.21 13.77 12.22
N MET A 366 -13.85 13.15 11.23
CA MET A 366 -15.26 13.42 10.92
C MET A 366 -16.16 13.12 12.13
N VAL A 367 -15.88 12.06 12.89
CA VAL A 367 -16.62 11.74 14.13
C VAL A 367 -16.38 12.81 15.20
N ARG A 368 -15.15 13.30 15.41
CA ARG A 368 -14.86 14.38 16.37
C ARG A 368 -15.56 15.70 16.01
N ASP A 369 -15.59 16.03 14.72
CA ASP A 369 -16.21 17.26 14.24
C ASP A 369 -17.76 17.20 14.36
N ALA A 370 -18.33 15.99 14.36
CA ALA A 370 -19.76 15.76 14.44
C ALA A 370 -20.31 15.90 15.88
N ARG A 371 -20.50 17.16 16.33
CA ARG A 371 -20.98 17.59 17.67
C ARG A 371 -22.06 16.72 18.37
N ARG A 372 -22.97 16.05 17.64
CA ARG A 372 -24.06 15.21 18.19
C ARG A 372 -24.32 13.94 17.36
N ARG A 373 -23.31 13.06 17.26
CA ARG A 373 -23.40 11.65 16.74
C ARG A 373 -23.31 11.44 15.22
N GLY A 374 -23.10 12.49 14.42
CA GLY A 374 -22.91 12.35 12.96
C GLY A 374 -24.11 11.73 12.22
N THR A 375 -23.95 11.50 10.92
CA THR A 375 -24.95 10.75 10.12
C THR A 375 -24.93 9.26 10.48
N ALA A 376 -25.97 8.52 10.09
CA ALA A 376 -26.00 7.06 10.33
C ALA A 376 -24.85 6.36 9.57
N GLU A 377 -24.58 6.84 8.36
CA GLU A 377 -23.52 6.39 7.46
C GLU A 377 -22.14 6.64 8.07
N LEU A 378 -21.91 7.80 8.71
CA LEU A 378 -20.65 8.07 9.40
C LEU A 378 -20.44 7.13 10.59
N ARG A 379 -21.50 6.85 11.37
CA ARG A 379 -21.41 5.93 12.51
C ARG A 379 -21.11 4.50 12.06
N ASP A 380 -21.81 4.03 11.03
CA ASP A 380 -21.57 2.72 10.43
C ASP A 380 -20.13 2.61 9.90
N LEU A 381 -19.68 3.58 9.11
CA LEU A 381 -18.30 3.64 8.62
C LEU A 381 -17.28 3.65 9.76
N ALA A 382 -17.51 4.45 10.81
CA ALA A 382 -16.66 4.51 11.99
C ALA A 382 -16.50 3.13 12.64
N THR A 383 -17.61 2.43 12.91
CA THR A 383 -17.58 1.07 13.45
C THR A 383 -16.80 0.12 12.53
N ARG A 384 -17.02 0.16 11.21
CA ARG A 384 -16.32 -0.70 10.24
C ARG A 384 -14.81 -0.47 10.21
N VAL A 385 -14.34 0.76 10.40
CA VAL A 385 -12.90 1.07 10.49
C VAL A 385 -12.34 1.02 11.92
N GLY A 386 -13.19 0.64 12.88
CA GLY A 386 -12.92 0.55 14.32
C GLY A 386 -12.49 1.88 14.94
N VAL A 387 -13.26 2.91 14.62
CA VAL A 387 -13.35 4.19 15.34
C VAL A 387 -14.65 4.13 16.15
N ASP A 388 -14.59 4.54 17.42
CA ASP A 388 -15.80 4.63 18.24
C ASP A 388 -16.66 5.80 17.74
N PRO A 389 -17.91 5.56 17.30
CA PRO A 389 -18.79 6.62 16.80
C PRO A 389 -19.39 7.52 17.89
N LEU A 390 -19.29 7.12 19.17
CA LEU A 390 -19.90 7.81 20.32
C LEU A 390 -18.87 8.47 21.23
N ASP A 391 -17.63 7.99 21.22
CA ASP A 391 -16.55 8.52 22.05
C ASP A 391 -15.24 8.68 21.27
N PRO A 392 -15.08 9.78 20.50
CA PRO A 392 -13.92 9.96 19.65
C PRO A 392 -12.68 10.56 20.37
N GLU A 393 -12.76 10.80 21.69
CA GLU A 393 -11.70 11.32 22.58
C GLU A 393 -11.66 10.53 23.90
N PRO A 394 -10.53 10.47 24.64
CA PRO A 394 -10.50 9.87 25.98
C PRO A 394 -11.01 10.86 27.04
N HIS A 395 -11.74 10.35 28.03
CA HIS A 395 -11.87 11.01 29.32
C HIS A 395 -10.47 11.40 29.85
N GLY A 396 -10.27 12.69 30.06
CA GLY A 396 -9.06 13.18 30.73
C GLY A 396 -9.00 12.64 32.15
N ILE A 397 -7.82 12.16 32.54
CA ILE A 397 -7.30 12.19 33.90
C ILE A 397 -5.86 12.63 33.82
#